data_AF-A0A498K1S2-F1
#
_entry.id   AF-A0A498K1S2-F1
#
_cell.length_a   1.000
_cell.length_b   1.000
_cell.length_c   1.000
_cell.angle_alpha   90.00
_cell.angle_beta   90.00
_cell.angle_gamma   90.00
#
_symmetry.space_group_name_H-M   'P 1'
#
loop_
_entity.id
_entity.type
_entity.pdbx_description
1 polymer ?
#
loop_
_entity_poly.entity_id
_entity_poly.type
_entity_poly.pdbx_seq_one_letter_code
_entity_poly.pdbx_strand_id
1 'polypeptide(L)' 'MGVSEKKAKDWCASKGNVPYFETSAKEDYNVDAAFLCIAKTALANENEQDIYFQGIPDAVSESDQRGGGGCAC' A
#
# COMPACT_ATOMS: atom_id res chain seq x y z
N MET A 1 21.79 9.91 -10.17
CA MET A 1 21.10 10.91 -9.33
C MET A 1 20.42 10.16 -8.19
N GLY A 2 20.63 10.58 -6.94
CA GLY A 2 20.02 9.98 -5.75
C GLY A 2 19.46 11.06 -4.85
N VAL A 3 18.52 10.69 -3.99
CA VAL A 3 18.03 11.58 -2.93
C VAL A 3 18.99 11.47 -1.75
N SER A 4 19.44 12.60 -1.20
CA SER A 4 20.25 12.57 0.02
C SER A 4 19.39 12.22 1.23
N GLU A 5 19.99 11.53 2.20
CA GLU A 5 19.33 11.16 3.45
C GLU A 5 18.65 12.37 4.12
N LYS A 6 19.37 13.51 4.20
CA LYS A 6 18.85 14.76 4.76
C LYS A 6 17.56 15.20 4.06
N LYS A 7 17.53 15.17 2.72
CA LYS A 7 16.35 15.63 1.95
C LYS A 7 15.16 14.70 2.16
N ALA A 8 15.40 13.40 2.25
CA ALA A 8 14.34 12.43 2.52
C ALA A 8 13.77 12.59 3.94
N LYS A 9 14.63 12.71 4.95
CA LYS A 9 14.23 12.95 6.34
C LYS A 9 13.44 14.25 6.52
N ASP A 10 13.88 15.33 5.88
CA ASP A 10 13.22 16.65 5.95
C ASP A 10 11.80 16.61 5.34
N TRP A 11 11.66 15.88 4.23
CA TRP A 11 10.35 15.64 3.61
C TRP A 11 9.44 14.80 4.51
N CYS A 12 9.94 13.71 5.09
CA CYS A 12 9.20 12.87 6.04
C CYS A 12 8.70 13.68 7.25
N ALA A 13 9.57 14.52 7.84
CA ALA A 13 9.19 15.43 8.92
C ALA A 13 8.05 16.37 8.50
N SER A 14 8.14 16.93 7.28
CA SER A 14 7.14 17.85 6.72
C SER A 14 5.81 17.19 6.37
N LYS A 15 5.74 15.86 6.28
CA LYS A 15 4.53 15.09 5.92
C LYS A 15 3.78 14.51 7.12
N GLY A 16 3.92 15.13 8.29
CA GLY A 16 3.33 14.61 9.53
C GLY A 16 4.25 13.63 10.24
N ASN A 17 5.56 13.85 10.12
CA ASN A 17 6.59 13.05 10.78
C ASN A 17 6.52 11.56 10.41
N VAL A 18 6.34 11.28 9.11
CA VAL A 18 6.25 9.90 8.59
C VAL A 18 7.56 9.15 8.88
N PRO A 19 7.52 7.88 9.32
CA PRO A 19 8.71 7.08 9.53
C PRO A 19 9.57 6.98 8.26
N TYR A 20 10.89 7.10 8.41
CA TYR A 20 11.86 7.00 7.32
C TYR A 20 12.78 5.79 7.52
N PHE A 21 13.01 5.03 6.46
CA PHE A 21 13.91 3.88 6.43
C PHE A 21 14.75 3.91 5.15
N GLU A 22 16.07 3.77 5.29
CA GLU A 22 16.93 3.40 4.16
C GLU A 22 16.92 1.88 4.02
N THR A 23 16.59 1.38 2.82
CA THR A 23 16.46 -0.06 2.55
C THR A 23 17.33 -0.48 1.36
N SER A 24 17.80 -1.73 1.38
CA SER A 24 18.51 -2.35 0.26
C SER A 24 17.95 -3.75 0.06
N ALA A 25 17.16 -3.94 -1.00
CA ALA A 25 16.60 -5.26 -1.33
C ALA A 25 17.69 -6.27 -1.69
N LYS A 26 18.83 -5.81 -2.23
CA LYS A 26 19.97 -6.66 -2.55
C LYS A 26 20.64 -7.22 -1.29
N GLU A 27 20.70 -6.42 -0.25
CA GLU A 27 21.40 -6.73 1.00
C GLU A 27 20.46 -7.15 2.13
N ASP A 28 19.16 -7.31 1.82
CA ASP A 28 18.12 -7.58 2.81
C ASP A 28 18.12 -6.59 3.99
N TYR A 29 18.49 -5.33 3.70
CA TYR A 29 18.67 -4.32 4.73
C TYR A 29 17.38 -3.54 4.95
N ASN A 30 16.89 -3.53 6.20
CA ASN A 30 15.74 -2.77 6.71
C ASN A 30 14.39 -3.01 6.01
N VAL A 31 14.29 -4.01 5.12
CA VAL A 31 13.04 -4.33 4.42
C VAL A 31 11.97 -4.80 5.39
N ASP A 32 12.26 -5.81 6.23
CA ASP A 32 11.30 -6.30 7.23
C ASP A 32 10.91 -5.23 8.24
N ALA A 33 11.87 -4.46 8.73
CA ALA A 33 11.62 -3.39 9.70
C ALA A 33 10.68 -2.32 9.12
N ALA A 34 10.87 -1.93 7.86
CA ALA A 34 10.01 -0.96 7.20
C ALA A 34 8.58 -1.49 7.02
N PHE A 35 8.43 -2.73 6.53
CA PHE A 35 7.11 -3.36 6.35
C PHE A 35 6.39 -3.61 7.68
N LEU A 36 7.11 -4.06 8.71
CA LEU A 36 6.55 -4.26 10.03
C LEU A 36 6.09 -2.94 10.66
N CYS A 37 6.83 -1.85 10.45
CA CYS A 37 6.46 -0.53 10.95
C CYS A 37 5.13 -0.06 10.37
N ILE A 38 4.94 -0.16 9.04
CA ILE A 38 3.67 0.26 8.42
C ILE A 38 2.52 -0.66 8.82
N ALA A 39 2.74 -1.97 8.93
CA ALA A 39 1.72 -2.91 9.39
C ALA A 39 1.26 -2.60 10.82
N LYS A 40 2.19 -2.36 11.75
CA LYS A 40 1.87 -1.96 13.12
C LYS A 40 1.15 -0.62 13.19
N THR A 41 1.56 0.34 12.35
CA THR A 41 0.93 1.64 12.28
C THR A 41 -0.51 1.50 11.78
N ALA A 42 -0.75 0.73 10.71
CA ALA A 42 -2.09 0.48 10.20
C ALA A 42 -3.01 -0.16 11.25
N LEU A 43 -2.55 -1.21 11.93
CA LEU A 43 -3.30 -1.87 13.01
C LEU A 43 -3.68 -0.90 14.15
N ALA A 44 -2.79 0.04 14.48
CA ALA A 44 -3.07 1.06 15.50
C ALA A 44 -4.10 2.10 15.03
N ASN A 45 -4.15 2.38 13.73
CA ASN A 45 -5.10 3.33 13.12
C ASN A 45 -6.48 2.69 12.82
N GLU A 46 -6.60 1.35 12.79
CA GLU A 46 -7.88 0.68 12.53
C GLU A 46 -8.98 1.00 13.56
N ASN A 47 -8.62 1.35 14.80
CA ASN A 47 -9.60 1.81 15.80
C ASN A 47 -10.30 3.14 15.41
N GLU A 48 -9.77 3.87 14.41
CA GLU A 48 -10.33 5.11 13.87
C GLU A 48 -10.97 4.93 12.48
N GLN A 49 -10.81 3.77 11.82
CA GLN A 49 -11.08 3.55 10.39
C GLN A 49 -12.16 2.48 10.10
N ASP A 50 -13.04 2.15 11.06
CA ASP A 50 -14.20 1.24 10.86
C ASP A 50 -15.15 1.71 9.72
N ILE A 51 -14.97 2.94 9.24
CA ILE A 51 -15.80 3.59 8.22
C ILE A 51 -15.50 3.16 6.77
N TYR A 52 -14.34 2.53 6.49
CA TYR A 52 -13.89 2.28 5.11
C TYR A 52 -13.95 0.81 4.67
N PHE A 53 -14.30 -0.12 5.57
CA PHE A 53 -14.59 -1.50 5.23
C PHE A 53 -16.08 -1.67 4.84
N GLN A 54 -16.62 -0.80 4.00
CA GLN A 54 -17.86 -1.12 3.28
C GLN A 54 -17.48 -2.14 2.21
N GLY A 55 -17.80 -3.40 2.50
CA GLY A 55 -17.33 -4.59 1.78
C GLY A 55 -17.36 -4.48 0.26
N ILE A 56 -16.34 -5.06 -0.37
CA ILE A 56 -16.38 -5.41 -1.78
C ILE A 56 -17.72 -6.13 -2.03
N PRO A 57 -18.62 -5.62 -2.91
CA PRO A 57 -19.85 -6.33 -3.20
C PRO A 57 -19.47 -7.70 -3.76
N ASP A 58 -19.98 -8.73 -3.09
CA ASP A 58 -19.81 -10.14 -3.41
C ASP A 58 -20.16 -10.40 -4.88
N ALA A 59 -19.33 -11.22 -5.51
CA ALA A 59 -19.33 -11.66 -6.90
C ALA A 59 -20.57 -11.31 -7.76
N VAL A 60 -20.31 -10.66 -8.91
CA VAL A 60 -21.26 -10.65 -10.02
C VAL A 60 -21.65 -12.09 -10.37
N SER A 61 -22.90 -12.44 -10.10
CA SER A 61 -23.49 -13.72 -10.43
C SER A 61 -23.35 -13.97 -11.94
N GLU A 62 -22.67 -15.04 -12.33
CA GLU A 62 -22.70 -15.57 -13.68
C GLU A 62 -24.15 -15.95 -14.02
N SER A 63 -24.84 -15.07 -14.73
CA SER A 63 -26.04 -15.42 -15.48
C SER A 63 -25.68 -15.49 -16.96
N ASP A 64 -25.42 -16.73 -17.38
CA ASP A 64 -25.47 -17.25 -18.74
C ASP A 64 -26.66 -16.66 -19.53
N GLN A 65 -26.41 -15.84 -20.57
CA GLN A 65 -26.94 -16.03 -21.94
C GLN A 65 -26.85 -14.79 -22.85
N ARG A 66 -26.24 -15.05 -24.03
CA ARG A 66 -26.55 -14.48 -25.36
C ARG A 66 -26.08 -13.05 -25.66
N GLY A 67 -25.10 -12.96 -26.56
CA GLY A 67 -24.85 -11.75 -27.35
C GLY A 67 -23.45 -11.72 -27.92
N GLY A 68 -23.29 -12.16 -29.17
CA GLY A 68 -22.00 -12.36 -29.81
C GLY A 68 -21.18 -11.09 -30.05
N GLY A 69 -19.90 -11.28 -30.33
CA GLY A 69 -19.04 -10.20 -30.77
C GLY A 69 -17.54 -10.45 -30.67
N GLY A 70 -17.04 -11.49 -31.38
CA GLY A 70 -15.71 -11.58 -31.98
C GLY A 70 -14.46 -11.14 -31.20
N CYS A 71 -13.62 -12.11 -30.84
CA CYS A 71 -12.19 -11.90 -30.62
C CYS A 71 -11.50 -11.72 -31.99
N ALA A 72 -10.77 -10.63 -32.16
CA ALA A 72 -9.66 -10.56 -33.10
C ALA A 72 -8.37 -10.49 -32.27
N CYS A 73 -7.44 -11.37 -32.64
CA CYS A 73 -6.11 -11.66 -32.11
C CYS A 73 -5.35 -10.55 -31.37
#